data_AF-A0A1V6BTF2-F1
#
_entry.id   AF-A0A1V6BTF2-F1
#
_cell.length_a   1.000
_cell.length_b   1.000
_cell.length_c   1.000
_cell.angle_alpha   90.00
_cell.angle_beta   90.00
_cell.angle_gamma   90.00
#
_symmetry.space_group_name_H-M   'P 1'
#
loop_
_entity.id
_entity.type
_entity.pdbx_description
1 polymer ?
#
loop_
_entity_poly.entity_id
_entity_poly.type
_entity_poly.pdbx_seq_one_letter_code
_entity_poly.pdbx_strand_id
1 'polypeptide(L)'
;MKRKVIFFLVLIAWAGSLPQVLADSWPKLIGGKTSIQCNEALRIADALFQSDASVLYAPPVIPSDLKSVLVLGPDGLDISGGDAIKIDHTEFDKIPISEEKASRSIYWQKKPGGRYRLVVRENPVGWRGDMYSLYITENKIEPKMFLAEINKTRGNSGFEPVISDTWRPPLVFRSKVSGELWFIEVGEPYQFFADWRVYGVDTTGAKSLCTVRFRPQVHSAKYLLPQPVQRLAVLLDQTIGQDKDEGTLQPTARLRMDVEWTWANAALRPWALKEKYNTRDEVDASLKKWTQKGHSYQKHYQAIQQQYTEAERSLTEYYKTTFRKSPRDAKELAIYALDIAYRSYYTFQRDDPNNYFRLEEVNRNPWRKQ
;
A
#
# COMPACT_ATOMS: atom_id res chain seq x y z
N MET A 1 -14.91 35.16 -74.56
CA MET A 1 -13.85 34.61 -73.68
C MET A 1 -14.31 34.70 -72.23
N LYS A 2 -14.86 33.61 -71.68
CA LYS A 2 -15.49 33.59 -70.34
C LYS A 2 -14.61 32.83 -69.35
N ARG A 3 -14.43 33.43 -68.18
CA ARG A 3 -13.58 33.02 -67.05
C ARG A 3 -14.03 31.67 -66.45
N LYS A 4 -13.05 30.84 -66.09
CA LYS A 4 -13.21 29.62 -65.28
C LYS A 4 -13.61 29.99 -63.85
N VAL A 5 -14.63 29.34 -63.31
CA VAL A 5 -14.93 29.31 -61.87
C VAL A 5 -14.72 27.87 -61.42
N ILE A 6 -13.73 27.67 -60.56
CA ILE A 6 -13.43 26.39 -59.90
C ILE A 6 -14.13 26.45 -58.53
N PHE A 7 -15.11 25.59 -58.31
CA PHE A 7 -15.72 25.39 -56.99
C PHE A 7 -14.83 24.44 -56.17
N PHE A 8 -14.22 24.95 -55.11
CA PHE A 8 -13.56 24.15 -54.08
C PHE A 8 -14.59 23.79 -53.00
N LEU A 9 -14.95 22.51 -52.91
CA LEU A 9 -15.70 21.94 -51.79
C LEU A 9 -14.71 21.64 -50.67
N VAL A 10 -14.72 22.47 -49.62
CA VAL A 10 -13.98 22.20 -48.38
C VAL A 10 -14.86 21.32 -47.48
N LEU A 11 -14.57 20.02 -47.44
CA LEU A 11 -15.08 19.10 -46.43
C LEU A 11 -14.29 19.32 -45.15
N ILE A 12 -14.85 20.09 -44.21
CA ILE A 12 -14.32 20.21 -42.86
C ILE A 12 -14.71 18.92 -42.12
N ALA A 13 -13.79 17.95 -42.10
CA ALA A 13 -13.87 16.83 -41.19
C ALA A 13 -13.69 17.35 -39.75
N TRP A 14 -14.82 17.60 -39.08
CA TRP A 14 -14.85 17.71 -37.63
C TRP A 14 -14.53 16.33 -37.05
N ALA A 15 -13.24 16.01 -36.94
CA ALA A 15 -12.75 15.03 -36.01
C ALA A 15 -12.94 15.61 -34.61
N GLY A 16 -14.18 15.54 -34.12
CA GLY A 16 -14.48 15.74 -32.72
C GLY A 16 -13.67 14.70 -31.94
N SER A 17 -12.54 15.16 -31.40
CA SER A 17 -11.78 14.45 -30.40
C SER A 17 -12.71 14.23 -29.20
N LEU A 18 -13.41 13.10 -29.20
CA LEU A 18 -14.02 12.54 -28.01
C LEU A 18 -12.95 12.60 -26.91
N PRO A 19 -13.25 13.17 -25.73
CA PRO A 19 -12.32 13.12 -24.62
C PRO A 19 -12.04 11.65 -24.35
N GLN A 20 -10.85 11.20 -24.72
CA GLN A 20 -10.31 9.94 -24.29
C GLN A 20 -10.38 9.97 -22.77
N VAL A 21 -11.25 9.15 -22.19
CA VAL A 21 -11.29 8.92 -20.75
C VAL A 21 -9.93 8.34 -20.40
N LEU A 22 -9.00 9.20 -19.99
CA LEU A 22 -7.76 8.80 -19.36
C LEU A 22 -8.19 7.89 -18.20
N ALA A 23 -7.61 6.70 -18.13
CA ALA A 23 -7.68 5.91 -16.91
C ALA A 23 -7.38 6.87 -15.75
N ASP A 24 -8.30 6.96 -14.81
CA ASP A 24 -8.20 7.87 -13.68
C ASP A 24 -6.81 7.73 -13.05
N SER A 25 -5.97 8.75 -13.16
CA SER A 25 -4.62 8.71 -12.61
C SER A 25 -4.73 8.65 -11.09
N TRP A 26 -4.15 7.63 -10.49
CA TRP A 26 -4.00 7.46 -9.04
C TRP A 26 -2.54 7.71 -8.64
N PRO A 27 -2.29 8.18 -7.40
CA PRO A 27 -3.27 8.61 -6.39
C PRO A 27 -4.02 9.91 -6.71
N LYS A 28 -5.04 10.19 -5.90
CA LYS A 28 -5.89 11.39 -5.98
C LYS A 28 -6.04 12.05 -4.61
N LEU A 29 -6.15 13.38 -4.62
CA LEU A 29 -6.42 14.17 -3.43
C LEU A 29 -7.92 14.39 -3.23
N ILE A 30 -8.43 14.07 -2.04
CA ILE A 30 -9.79 14.36 -1.58
C ILE A 30 -9.73 15.49 -0.55
N GLY A 31 -10.33 16.64 -0.88
CA GLY A 31 -10.25 17.86 -0.06
C GLY A 31 -8.90 18.59 -0.17
N GLY A 32 -8.74 19.70 0.57
CA GLY A 32 -7.45 20.36 0.81
C GLY A 32 -6.59 20.78 -0.39
N LYS A 33 -7.15 20.95 -1.60
CA LYS A 33 -6.39 21.22 -2.83
C LYS A 33 -5.48 22.46 -2.78
N THR A 34 -5.81 23.44 -1.94
CA THR A 34 -5.03 24.68 -1.76
C THR A 34 -3.98 24.57 -0.65
N SER A 35 -3.97 23.50 0.15
CA SER A 35 -2.98 23.29 1.21
C SER A 35 -1.66 22.80 0.62
N ILE A 36 -0.55 23.42 1.06
CA ILE A 36 0.80 22.99 0.67
C ILE A 36 1.05 21.55 1.16
N GLN A 37 0.69 21.25 2.41
CA GLN A 37 0.85 19.91 3.02
C GLN A 37 0.13 18.83 2.21
N CYS A 38 -1.10 19.10 1.77
CA CYS A 38 -1.88 18.18 0.95
C CYS A 38 -1.26 17.93 -0.42
N ASN A 39 -0.75 18.98 -1.07
CA ASN A 39 -0.08 18.85 -2.35
C ASN A 39 1.26 18.10 -2.21
N GLU A 40 2.03 18.36 -1.16
CA GLU A 40 3.27 17.62 -0.89
C GLU A 40 3.00 16.15 -0.55
N ALA A 41 1.98 15.87 0.25
CA ALA A 41 1.54 14.50 0.53
C ALA A 41 1.13 13.76 -0.75
N LEU A 42 0.42 14.42 -1.67
CA LEU A 42 0.10 13.83 -2.98
C LEU A 42 1.37 13.52 -3.78
N ARG A 43 2.36 14.42 -3.80
CA ARG A 43 3.63 14.20 -4.51
C ARG A 43 4.44 13.03 -3.92
N ILE A 44 4.45 12.88 -2.60
CA ILE A 44 5.09 11.74 -1.93
C ILE A 44 4.34 10.45 -2.29
N ALA A 45 3.02 10.48 -2.23
CA ALA A 45 2.16 9.36 -2.59
C ALA A 45 2.35 8.96 -4.07
N ASP A 46 2.44 9.93 -4.98
CA ASP A 46 2.73 9.72 -6.41
C ASP A 46 4.08 9.03 -6.58
N ALA A 47 5.14 9.53 -5.92
CA ALA A 47 6.47 8.94 -5.99
C ALA A 47 6.47 7.48 -5.49
N LEU A 48 5.80 7.21 -4.37
CA LEU A 48 5.67 5.85 -3.84
C LEU A 48 4.82 4.96 -4.74
N PHE A 49 3.72 5.47 -5.30
CA PHE A 49 2.85 4.73 -6.21
C PHE A 49 3.55 4.36 -7.51
N GLN A 50 4.38 5.25 -8.06
CA GLN A 50 5.18 4.96 -9.25
C GLN A 50 6.43 4.12 -8.95
N SER A 51 6.82 4.00 -7.68
CA SER A 51 7.95 3.14 -7.28
C SER A 51 7.67 1.65 -7.50
N ASP A 52 8.71 0.85 -7.31
CA ASP A 52 8.68 -0.60 -7.45
C ASP A 52 8.41 -1.33 -6.12
N ALA A 53 8.13 -0.58 -5.05
CA ALA A 53 7.70 -1.11 -3.77
C ALA A 53 6.36 -1.85 -3.94
N SER A 54 6.30 -3.11 -3.49
CA SER A 54 5.10 -3.95 -3.58
C SER A 54 3.96 -3.49 -2.65
N VAL A 55 4.27 -2.63 -1.68
CA VAL A 55 3.33 -2.11 -0.68
C VAL A 55 3.47 -0.60 -0.56
N LEU A 56 2.36 0.10 -0.30
CA LEU A 56 2.29 1.57 -0.21
C LEU A 56 2.49 2.11 1.21
N TYR A 57 2.92 1.26 2.13
CA TYR A 57 3.39 1.65 3.46
C TYR A 57 4.90 1.44 3.63
N ALA A 58 5.60 1.11 2.53
CA ALA A 58 7.06 1.08 2.54
C ALA A 58 7.61 2.48 2.87
N PRO A 59 8.83 2.58 3.43
CA PRO A 59 9.47 3.87 3.65
C PRO A 59 9.37 4.74 2.39
N PRO A 60 8.80 5.95 2.51
CA PRO A 60 8.48 6.77 1.35
C PRO A 60 9.77 7.31 0.72
N VAL A 61 9.78 7.35 -0.61
CA VAL A 61 10.77 8.15 -1.35
C VAL A 61 10.33 9.60 -1.26
N ILE A 62 11.09 10.43 -0.54
CA ILE A 62 10.77 11.86 -0.37
C ILE A 62 11.38 12.65 -1.54
N PRO A 63 10.57 13.33 -2.38
CA PRO A 63 11.11 14.21 -3.41
C PRO A 63 12.01 15.31 -2.81
N SER A 64 13.16 15.56 -3.42
CA SER A 64 14.17 16.48 -2.87
C SER A 64 13.74 17.95 -2.89
N ASP A 65 12.82 18.30 -3.78
CA ASP A 65 12.34 19.66 -4.01
C ASP A 65 11.10 20.03 -3.17
N LEU A 66 10.68 19.15 -2.24
CA LEU A 66 9.63 19.52 -1.30
C LEU A 66 10.07 20.71 -0.42
N LYS A 67 9.11 21.54 -0.06
CA LYS A 67 9.23 22.61 0.94
C LYS A 67 9.14 22.08 2.36
N SER A 68 9.04 20.76 2.55
CA SER A 68 9.18 20.10 3.84
C SER A 68 10.32 19.09 3.89
N VAL A 69 10.74 18.76 5.11
CA VAL A 69 11.70 17.69 5.42
C VAL A 69 11.02 16.66 6.30
N LEU A 70 11.27 15.37 6.04
CA LEU A 70 10.83 14.29 6.92
C LEU A 70 11.70 14.31 8.19
N VAL A 71 11.07 14.42 9.36
CA VAL A 71 11.75 14.53 10.66
C VAL A 71 11.43 13.36 11.60
N LEU A 72 10.40 12.57 11.28
CA LEU A 72 10.10 11.29 11.91
C LEU A 72 9.41 10.39 10.89
N GLY A 73 9.85 9.15 10.76
CA GLY A 73 9.22 8.16 9.88
C GLY A 73 9.84 6.77 10.07
N PRO A 74 9.41 5.77 9.29
CA PRO A 74 9.95 4.42 9.38
C PRO A 74 11.43 4.36 8.93
N ASP A 75 12.25 3.60 9.64
CA ASP A 75 13.64 3.27 9.24
C ASP A 75 13.70 2.07 8.26
N GLY A 76 12.57 1.41 8.01
CA GLY A 76 12.46 0.24 7.16
C GLY A 76 11.02 -0.26 7.03
N LEU A 77 10.82 -1.38 6.35
CA LEU A 77 9.57 -2.13 6.49
C LEU A 77 9.55 -2.74 7.90
N ASP A 78 8.84 -2.09 8.81
CA ASP A 78 8.77 -2.51 10.20
C ASP A 78 8.15 -3.92 10.31
N ILE A 79 9.03 -4.88 10.59
CA ILE A 79 8.76 -6.25 11.05
C ILE A 79 9.31 -6.44 12.47
N SER A 80 9.80 -5.36 13.07
CA SER A 80 10.59 -5.40 14.28
C SER A 80 9.66 -5.55 15.48
N GLY A 81 10.15 -6.27 16.48
CA GLY A 81 9.63 -6.14 17.83
C GLY A 81 10.15 -4.87 18.48
N GLY A 82 10.22 -3.70 17.81
CA GLY A 82 10.70 -2.42 18.36
C GLY A 82 11.69 -1.63 17.52
N ASP A 83 11.71 -0.31 17.72
CA ASP A 83 12.75 0.60 17.24
C ASP A 83 12.83 0.76 15.70
N ALA A 84 11.66 0.82 15.06
CA ALA A 84 11.57 0.99 13.61
C ALA A 84 11.32 2.44 13.16
N ILE A 85 11.47 3.42 14.06
CA ILE A 85 11.32 4.84 13.74
C ILE A 85 12.69 5.50 13.67
N LYS A 86 12.95 6.14 12.53
CA LYS A 86 14.05 7.08 12.34
C LYS A 86 13.58 8.50 12.64
N ILE A 87 14.36 9.23 13.43
CA ILE A 87 14.09 10.64 13.78
C ILE A 87 15.22 11.58 13.37
N ASP A 88 14.85 12.83 13.12
CA ASP A 88 15.77 13.96 13.21
C ASP A 88 15.97 14.32 14.70
N HIS A 89 17.17 14.05 15.21
CA HIS A 89 17.53 14.32 16.61
C HIS A 89 17.55 15.81 16.97
N THR A 90 17.47 16.73 16.01
CA THR A 90 17.30 18.15 16.28
C THR A 90 15.84 18.52 16.58
N GLU A 91 14.89 17.69 16.13
CA GLU A 91 13.45 17.89 16.28
C GLU A 91 12.83 17.03 17.38
N PHE A 92 13.32 15.79 17.56
CA PHE A 92 12.77 14.82 18.51
C PHE A 92 13.81 14.25 19.47
N ASP A 93 13.41 14.03 20.72
CA ASP A 93 14.08 13.14 21.65
C ASP A 93 13.43 11.76 21.60
N LYS A 94 14.24 10.71 21.62
CA LYS A 94 13.79 9.32 21.83
C LYS A 94 13.93 9.00 23.32
N ILE A 95 12.81 8.76 23.99
CA ILE A 95 12.76 8.53 25.44
C ILE A 95 12.19 7.13 25.67
N PRO A 96 12.95 6.21 26.29
CA PRO A 96 12.46 4.88 26.62
C PRO A 96 11.22 4.93 27.52
N ILE A 97 10.23 4.06 27.25
CA ILE A 97 9.00 3.98 28.06
C ILE A 97 9.29 3.40 29.45
N SER A 98 10.30 2.54 29.56
CA SER A 98 10.77 1.94 30.82
C SER A 98 12.27 1.66 30.71
N GLU A 99 13.00 1.87 31.80
CA GLU A 99 14.44 1.57 31.90
C GLU A 99 14.73 0.06 31.72
N GLU A 100 13.80 -0.82 32.09
CA GLU A 100 13.94 -2.28 31.97
C GLU A 100 13.61 -2.81 30.57
N LYS A 101 12.85 -2.04 29.77
CA LYS A 101 12.39 -2.42 28.42
C LYS A 101 12.77 -1.34 27.41
N ALA A 102 14.08 -1.12 27.25
CA ALA A 102 14.67 -0.13 26.34
C ALA A 102 14.29 -0.32 24.85
N SER A 103 13.60 -1.40 24.47
CA SER A 103 13.15 -1.63 23.09
C SER A 103 11.94 -0.78 22.68
N ARG A 104 11.34 0.00 23.59
CA ARG A 104 10.17 0.84 23.32
C ARG A 104 10.36 2.26 23.75
N SER A 105 9.96 3.20 22.90
CA SER A 105 10.17 4.62 23.12
C SER A 105 8.93 5.45 22.86
N ILE A 106 8.90 6.63 23.49
CA ILE A 106 8.18 7.78 22.97
C ILE A 106 9.18 8.66 22.22
N TYR A 107 8.69 9.29 21.16
CA TYR A 107 9.41 10.28 20.36
C TYR A 107 8.78 11.63 20.67
N TRP A 108 9.53 12.44 21.41
CA TRP A 108 9.06 13.65 22.04
C TRP A 108 9.59 14.88 21.30
N GLN A 109 8.72 15.68 20.70
CA GLN A 109 9.14 16.89 19.98
C GLN A 109 9.86 17.84 20.95
N LYS A 110 11.09 18.25 20.63
CA LYS A 110 11.95 19.08 21.48
C LYS A 110 11.36 20.47 21.69
N LYS A 111 11.07 21.15 20.58
CA LYS A 111 10.55 22.52 20.55
C LYS A 111 9.07 22.48 20.16
N PRO A 112 8.14 22.81 21.08
CA PRO A 112 6.72 22.78 20.78
C PRO A 112 6.34 23.81 19.70
N GLY A 113 5.35 23.47 18.89
CA GLY A 113 4.73 24.39 17.93
C GLY A 113 3.61 25.19 18.61
N GLY A 114 3.94 26.38 19.12
CA GLY A 114 2.97 27.20 19.84
C GLY A 114 2.50 26.55 21.14
N ARG A 115 1.19 26.35 21.30
CA ARG A 115 0.58 25.76 22.52
C ARG A 115 0.74 24.24 22.62
N TYR A 116 1.08 23.57 21.52
CA TYR A 116 1.05 22.13 21.44
C TYR A 116 2.41 21.51 21.13
N ARG A 117 2.53 20.24 21.49
CA ARG A 117 3.69 19.39 21.25
C ARG A 117 3.22 18.07 20.63
N LEU A 118 3.95 17.61 19.62
CA LEU A 118 3.73 16.31 19.00
C LEU A 118 4.50 15.22 19.76
N VAL A 119 3.83 14.10 20.03
CA VAL A 119 4.43 12.92 20.65
C VAL A 119 4.01 11.68 19.86
N VAL A 120 4.97 10.85 19.45
CA VAL A 120 4.68 9.52 18.89
C VAL A 120 5.07 8.46 19.91
N ARG A 121 4.21 7.45 20.11
CA ARG A 121 4.44 6.35 21.05
C ARG A 121 4.42 5.02 20.32
N GLU A 122 5.39 4.17 20.64
CA GLU A 122 5.35 2.74 20.33
C GLU A 122 4.50 1.99 21.37
N ASN A 123 3.45 1.33 20.90
CA ASN A 123 2.53 0.52 21.70
C ASN A 123 2.82 -0.98 21.44
N PRO A 124 3.40 -1.70 22.42
CA PRO A 124 3.76 -3.10 22.22
C PRO A 124 2.55 -4.03 22.09
N VAL A 125 2.53 -4.87 21.04
CA VAL A 125 1.51 -5.92 20.81
C VAL A 125 2.15 -7.32 20.84
N GLY A 126 2.99 -7.56 21.85
CA GLY A 126 3.67 -8.84 22.07
C GLY A 126 4.57 -9.21 20.90
N TRP A 127 4.50 -10.46 20.43
CA TRP A 127 5.33 -10.96 19.32
C TRP A 127 4.97 -10.37 17.96
N ARG A 128 3.82 -9.70 17.83
CA ARG A 128 3.32 -9.16 16.54
C ARG A 128 4.00 -7.87 16.10
N GLY A 129 4.84 -7.29 16.97
CA GLY A 129 5.46 -5.99 16.76
C GLY A 129 4.69 -4.88 17.47
N ASP A 130 4.86 -3.66 16.96
CA ASP A 130 4.32 -2.46 17.57
C ASP A 130 3.23 -1.81 16.74
N MET A 131 2.28 -1.24 17.46
CA MET A 131 1.40 -0.22 16.95
C MET A 131 1.93 1.15 17.33
N TYR A 132 1.44 2.18 16.67
CA TYR A 132 1.88 3.55 16.83
C TYR A 132 0.69 4.44 17.14
N SER A 133 0.84 5.25 18.19
CA SER A 133 -0.09 6.33 18.49
C SER A 133 0.60 7.68 18.40
N LEU A 134 -0.08 8.66 17.83
CA LEU A 134 0.36 10.06 17.79
C LEU A 134 -0.56 10.91 18.65
N TYR A 135 0.04 11.71 19.52
CA TYR A 135 -0.64 12.62 20.43
C TYR A 135 -0.23 14.06 20.14
N ILE A 136 -1.16 14.97 20.40
CA ILE A 136 -0.91 16.41 20.46
C ILE A 136 -1.19 16.84 21.89
N THR A 137 -0.15 17.18 22.63
CA THR A 137 -0.22 17.50 24.07
C THR A 137 0.06 18.98 24.30
N GLU A 138 -0.42 19.54 25.40
CA GLU A 138 -0.05 20.91 25.78
C GLU A 138 1.46 21.01 26.02
N ASN A 139 2.07 22.11 25.58
CA ASN A 139 3.52 22.28 25.58
C ASN A 139 4.20 22.22 26.97
N LYS A 140 3.44 22.49 28.03
CA LYS A 140 3.83 22.43 29.45
C LYS A 140 3.85 21.02 30.04
N ILE A 141 3.27 20.04 29.34
CA ILE A 141 3.32 18.65 29.78
C ILE A 141 4.76 18.17 29.62
N GLU A 142 5.31 17.56 30.66
CA GLU A 142 6.63 16.94 30.64
C GLU A 142 6.53 15.46 30.26
N PRO A 143 7.59 14.85 29.67
CA PRO A 143 7.60 13.44 29.30
C PRO A 143 7.19 12.49 30.44
N LYS A 144 7.67 12.74 31.66
CA LYS A 144 7.36 11.90 32.83
C LYS A 144 5.87 11.93 33.19
N MET A 145 5.25 13.11 33.12
CA MET A 145 3.80 13.25 33.37
C MET A 145 2.99 12.54 32.29
N PHE A 146 3.40 12.68 31.02
CA PHE A 146 2.77 11.97 29.91
C PHE A 146 2.84 10.44 30.09
N LEU A 147 4.03 9.90 30.36
CA LEU A 147 4.24 8.47 30.59
C LEU A 147 3.45 7.94 31.79
N ALA A 148 3.37 8.70 32.89
CA ALA A 148 2.60 8.31 34.07
C ALA A 148 1.10 8.20 33.78
N GLU A 149 0.57 9.07 32.92
CA GLU A 149 -0.86 9.12 32.60
C GLU A 149 -1.28 8.04 31.60
N ILE A 150 -0.52 7.86 30.50
CA ILE A 150 -0.86 6.88 29.45
C ILE A 150 -0.67 5.42 29.89
N ASN A 151 0.05 5.20 30.99
CA ASN A 151 0.24 3.89 31.59
C ASN A 151 -0.85 3.58 32.64
N LYS A 152 -1.73 4.52 32.97
CA LYS A 152 -2.96 4.23 33.73
C LYS A 152 -3.85 3.31 32.90
N THR A 153 -4.67 2.53 33.59
CA THR A 153 -5.50 1.46 33.01
C THR A 153 -6.21 1.88 31.72
N ARG A 154 -6.21 0.98 30.71
CA ARG A 154 -6.81 1.23 29.38
C ARG A 154 -8.20 1.87 29.52
N GLY A 155 -8.36 3.07 28.95
CA GLY A 155 -9.62 3.81 28.92
C GLY A 155 -9.74 4.95 29.95
N ASN A 156 -8.71 5.23 30.74
CA ASN A 156 -8.75 6.29 31.76
C ASN A 156 -7.53 7.24 31.71
N SER A 157 -6.86 7.35 30.56
CA SER A 157 -5.79 8.32 30.36
C SER A 157 -6.38 9.68 29.99
N GLY A 158 -5.95 10.76 30.65
CA GLY A 158 -6.30 12.14 30.28
C GLY A 158 -5.78 12.62 28.91
N PHE A 159 -5.16 11.74 28.11
CA PHE A 159 -4.66 12.03 26.77
C PHE A 159 -5.36 11.16 25.72
N GLU A 160 -5.98 11.80 24.74
CA GLU A 160 -6.56 11.13 23.57
C GLU A 160 -5.59 11.23 22.37
N PRO A 161 -5.29 10.10 21.71
CA PRO A 161 -4.46 10.12 20.51
C PRO A 161 -5.22 10.69 19.30
N VAL A 162 -4.52 11.46 18.47
CA VAL A 162 -5.03 11.90 17.16
C VAL A 162 -4.98 10.75 16.14
N ILE A 163 -3.95 9.94 16.23
CA ILE A 163 -3.81 8.66 15.51
C ILE A 163 -3.64 7.58 16.57
N SER A 164 -4.52 6.59 16.61
CA SER A 164 -4.53 5.56 17.64
C SER A 164 -4.18 4.19 17.07
N ASP A 165 -3.20 3.52 17.68
CA ASP A 165 -2.94 2.08 17.52
C ASP A 165 -2.83 1.61 16.07
N THR A 166 -2.11 2.39 15.26
CA THR A 166 -1.90 2.07 13.84
C THR A 166 -0.70 1.16 13.64
N TRP A 167 -0.73 0.23 12.69
CA TRP A 167 0.40 -0.68 12.45
C TRP A 167 1.57 -0.05 11.68
N ARG A 168 1.46 1.24 11.34
CA ARG A 168 2.48 1.97 10.58
C ARG A 168 2.82 3.28 11.27
N PRO A 169 4.12 3.59 11.45
CA PRO A 169 4.49 4.84 12.07
C PRO A 169 4.00 6.01 11.20
N PRO A 170 3.48 7.08 11.81
CA PRO A 170 3.11 8.27 11.07
C PRO A 170 4.36 8.90 10.46
N LEU A 171 4.18 9.57 9.32
CA LEU A 171 5.23 10.39 8.73
C LEU A 171 5.07 11.81 9.25
N VAL A 172 6.08 12.35 9.95
CA VAL A 172 6.07 13.72 10.45
C VAL A 172 7.05 14.55 9.65
N PHE A 173 6.57 15.69 9.17
CA PHE A 173 7.30 16.61 8.34
C PHE A 173 7.40 17.97 9.00
N ARG A 174 8.53 18.64 8.80
CA ARG A 174 8.70 20.06 9.14
C ARG A 174 8.67 20.91 7.88
N SER A 175 7.87 21.97 7.88
CA SER A 175 7.91 23.03 6.86
C SER A 175 9.26 23.76 6.90
N LYS A 176 9.95 23.83 5.76
CA LYS A 176 11.16 24.66 5.59
C LYS A 176 10.80 26.15 5.58
N VAL A 177 9.54 26.50 5.31
CA VAL A 177 9.07 27.88 5.21
C VAL A 177 8.57 28.41 6.56
N SER A 178 7.66 27.69 7.22
CA SER A 178 7.05 28.13 8.49
C SER A 178 7.69 27.52 9.72
N GLY A 179 8.47 26.44 9.58
CA GLY A 179 8.99 25.66 10.72
C GLY A 179 7.94 24.78 11.40
N GLU A 180 6.67 24.87 11.01
CA GLU A 180 5.58 24.09 11.60
C GLU A 180 5.64 22.62 11.20
N LEU A 181 5.18 21.75 12.11
CA LEU A 181 5.04 20.33 11.85
C LEU A 181 3.67 20.01 11.24
N TRP A 182 3.67 19.02 10.35
CA TRP A 182 2.48 18.37 9.82
C TRP A 182 2.75 16.88 9.68
N PHE A 183 1.72 16.06 9.59
CA PHE A 183 1.92 14.61 9.57
C PHE A 183 0.91 13.86 8.71
N ILE A 184 1.29 12.64 8.34
CA ILE A 184 0.50 11.71 7.55
C ILE A 184 0.24 10.46 8.38
N GLU A 185 -1.03 10.14 8.60
CA GLU A 185 -1.48 8.80 8.99
C GLU A 185 -1.36 7.91 7.75
N VAL A 186 -0.40 6.98 7.77
CA VAL A 186 -0.22 5.99 6.72
C VAL A 186 -1.23 4.87 6.92
N GLY A 187 -1.93 4.50 5.85
CA GLY A 187 -3.00 3.52 5.92
C GLY A 187 -2.54 2.12 6.33
N GLU A 188 -3.49 1.33 6.83
CA GLU A 188 -3.25 0.07 7.52
C GLU A 188 -2.85 -1.09 6.59
N PRO A 189 -1.96 -2.01 7.02
CA PRO A 189 -1.45 -3.07 6.18
C PRO A 189 -2.49 -4.15 5.83
N TYR A 190 -3.56 -4.27 6.61
CA TYR A 190 -4.69 -5.18 6.37
C TYR A 190 -5.70 -4.66 5.34
N GLN A 191 -5.48 -3.44 4.82
CA GLN A 191 -6.25 -2.86 3.73
C GLN A 191 -5.32 -2.64 2.53
N PHE A 192 -5.64 -3.22 1.37
CA PHE A 192 -4.85 -2.95 0.17
C PHE A 192 -5.01 -1.48 -0.24
N PHE A 193 -3.89 -0.82 -0.51
CA PHE A 193 -3.79 0.58 -0.94
C PHE A 193 -4.68 1.52 -0.10
N ALA A 194 -4.58 1.39 1.22
CA ALA A 194 -5.32 2.20 2.16
C ALA A 194 -5.05 3.70 1.97
N ASP A 195 -6.10 4.50 2.18
CA ASP A 195 -6.03 5.96 2.09
C ASP A 195 -5.06 6.51 3.14
N TRP A 196 -4.37 7.61 2.81
CA TRP A 196 -3.57 8.38 3.76
C TRP A 196 -4.35 9.59 4.24
N ARG A 197 -4.31 9.89 5.53
CA ARG A 197 -4.91 11.12 6.07
C ARG A 197 -3.81 12.11 6.43
N VAL A 198 -3.96 13.35 5.96
CA VAL A 198 -2.98 14.41 6.18
C VAL A 198 -3.51 15.37 7.23
N TYR A 199 -2.65 15.72 8.19
CA TYR A 199 -2.98 16.59 9.30
C TYR A 199 -2.02 17.77 9.36
N GLY A 200 -2.56 18.97 9.57
CA GLY A 200 -1.79 20.14 9.99
C GLY A 200 -1.88 20.28 11.51
N VAL A 201 -0.85 20.87 12.12
CA VAL A 201 -0.87 21.28 13.52
C VAL A 201 -0.88 22.79 13.58
N ASP A 202 -1.88 23.38 14.22
CA ASP A 202 -1.98 24.81 14.45
C ASP A 202 -2.22 25.13 15.94
N THR A 203 -2.53 26.39 16.24
CA THR A 203 -2.75 26.88 17.61
C THR A 203 -3.99 26.28 18.31
N THR A 204 -4.83 25.53 17.60
CA THR A 204 -6.03 24.85 18.10
C THR A 204 -5.87 23.33 18.19
N GLY A 205 -4.75 22.78 17.69
CA GLY A 205 -4.42 21.36 17.76
C GLY A 205 -4.17 20.78 16.37
N ALA A 206 -4.30 19.46 16.24
CA ALA A 206 -4.23 18.82 14.94
C ALA A 206 -5.59 18.82 14.25
N LYS A 207 -5.58 19.10 12.94
CA LYS A 207 -6.77 19.08 12.09
C LYS A 207 -6.49 18.31 10.80
N SER A 208 -7.41 17.41 10.44
CA SER A 208 -7.38 16.73 9.14
C SER A 208 -7.59 17.75 8.01
N LEU A 209 -6.65 17.78 7.06
CA LEU A 209 -6.64 18.72 5.94
C LEU A 209 -7.20 18.08 4.66
N CYS A 210 -6.85 16.82 4.41
CA CYS A 210 -7.22 16.07 3.21
C CYS A 210 -6.93 14.58 3.37
N THR A 211 -7.41 13.81 2.39
CA THR A 211 -7.09 12.40 2.22
C THR A 211 -6.42 12.17 0.87
N VAL A 212 -5.31 11.43 0.85
CA VAL A 212 -4.73 10.91 -0.40
C VAL A 212 -5.25 9.49 -0.61
N ARG A 213 -5.91 9.29 -1.75
CA ARG A 213 -6.56 8.03 -2.12
C ARG A 213 -5.83 7.36 -3.26
N PHE A 214 -5.58 6.06 -3.14
CA PHE A 214 -4.78 5.30 -4.11
C PHE A 214 -5.60 4.45 -5.08
N ARG A 215 -6.92 4.36 -4.88
CA ARG A 215 -7.80 3.49 -5.66
C ARG A 215 -9.28 3.91 -5.61
N PRO A 216 -10.10 3.40 -6.54
CA PRO A 216 -11.56 3.44 -6.40
C PRO A 216 -12.03 2.74 -5.11
N GLN A 217 -13.19 3.15 -4.62
CA GLN A 217 -13.82 2.55 -3.44
C GLN A 217 -14.44 1.18 -3.81
N VAL A 218 -13.69 0.12 -3.52
CA VAL A 218 -14.10 -1.27 -3.71
C VAL A 218 -13.74 -2.10 -2.49
N HIS A 219 -14.51 -3.15 -2.21
CA HIS A 219 -14.33 -3.97 -1.01
C HIS A 219 -13.20 -5.01 -1.15
N SER A 220 -12.82 -5.37 -2.39
CA SER A 220 -11.76 -6.32 -2.71
C SER A 220 -11.08 -5.90 -4.01
N ALA A 221 -9.78 -6.10 -4.09
CA ALA A 221 -8.91 -5.70 -5.19
C ALA A 221 -9.27 -6.42 -6.50
N LYS A 222 -9.86 -7.62 -6.44
CA LYS A 222 -10.33 -8.32 -7.64
C LYS A 222 -11.34 -7.50 -8.43
N TYR A 223 -12.16 -6.68 -7.77
CA TYR A 223 -13.16 -5.84 -8.44
C TYR A 223 -12.57 -4.67 -9.23
N LEU A 224 -11.25 -4.45 -9.15
CA LEU A 224 -10.52 -3.51 -10.00
C LEU A 224 -10.22 -4.10 -11.40
N LEU A 225 -10.44 -5.41 -11.59
CA LEU A 225 -10.04 -6.16 -12.78
C LEU A 225 -11.26 -6.61 -13.59
N PRO A 226 -11.07 -7.03 -14.86
CA PRO A 226 -12.15 -7.57 -15.68
C PRO A 226 -12.85 -8.80 -15.07
N GLN A 227 -14.12 -9.01 -15.44
CA GLN A 227 -14.95 -10.10 -14.93
C GLN A 227 -14.31 -11.51 -15.02
N PRO A 228 -13.63 -11.91 -16.12
CA PRO A 228 -12.98 -13.22 -16.17
C PRO A 228 -11.86 -13.38 -15.13
N VAL A 229 -11.11 -12.31 -14.83
CA VAL A 229 -10.08 -12.30 -13.78
C VAL A 229 -10.73 -12.39 -12.39
N GLN A 230 -11.84 -11.68 -12.18
CA GLN A 230 -12.61 -11.77 -10.93
C GLN A 230 -13.07 -13.19 -10.64
N ARG A 231 -13.59 -13.90 -11.65
CA ARG A 231 -14.02 -15.30 -11.54
C ARG A 231 -12.85 -16.21 -11.20
N LEU A 232 -11.69 -16.02 -11.84
CA LEU A 232 -10.48 -16.77 -11.50
C LEU A 232 -10.08 -16.54 -10.03
N ALA A 233 -10.07 -15.29 -9.56
CA ALA A 233 -9.73 -14.95 -8.19
C ALA A 233 -10.66 -15.61 -7.16
N VAL A 234 -11.97 -15.74 -7.47
CA VAL A 234 -12.93 -16.45 -6.63
C VAL A 234 -12.63 -17.96 -6.59
N LEU A 235 -12.35 -18.58 -7.74
CA LEU A 235 -12.01 -20.00 -7.80
C LEU A 235 -10.71 -20.30 -7.03
N LEU A 236 -9.72 -19.41 -7.12
CA LEU A 236 -8.46 -19.56 -6.38
C LEU A 236 -8.65 -19.36 -4.87
N ASP A 237 -9.42 -18.38 -4.43
CA ASP A 237 -9.70 -18.17 -3.00
C ASP A 237 -10.39 -19.38 -2.35
N GLN A 238 -11.27 -20.05 -3.11
CA GLN A 238 -11.93 -21.29 -2.68
C GLN A 238 -10.94 -22.44 -2.42
N THR A 239 -9.70 -22.36 -2.91
CA THR A 239 -8.66 -23.38 -2.63
C THR A 239 -7.93 -23.19 -1.29
N ILE A 240 -8.00 -22.00 -0.68
CA ILE A 240 -7.34 -21.70 0.61
C ILE A 240 -8.03 -22.45 1.76
N GLY A 241 -9.35 -22.68 1.67
CA GLY A 241 -10.15 -23.27 2.74
C GLY A 241 -10.72 -22.23 3.73
N GLN A 242 -11.34 -22.70 4.81
CA GLN A 242 -11.90 -21.83 5.86
C GLN A 242 -10.83 -21.47 6.89
N ASP A 243 -10.94 -20.27 7.45
CA ASP A 243 -10.06 -19.66 8.47
C ASP A 243 -10.36 -20.11 9.91
N LYS A 244 -11.00 -21.29 10.08
CA LYS A 244 -11.44 -21.76 11.39
C LYS A 244 -10.29 -22.38 12.18
N ASP A 245 -10.24 -22.06 13.48
CA ASP A 245 -9.34 -22.64 14.48
C ASP A 245 -7.83 -22.46 14.22
N GLU A 246 -7.45 -21.44 13.46
CA GLU A 246 -6.04 -21.13 13.13
C GLU A 246 -5.23 -20.47 14.26
N GLY A 247 -5.81 -20.37 15.44
CA GLY A 247 -5.21 -19.73 16.61
C GLY A 247 -4.81 -18.27 16.35
N THR A 248 -3.73 -17.82 16.97
CA THR A 248 -3.28 -16.42 16.93
C THR A 248 -2.47 -16.04 15.69
N LEU A 249 -2.02 -17.03 14.90
CA LEU A 249 -1.17 -16.84 13.73
C LEU A 249 -1.95 -16.49 12.46
N GLN A 250 -3.19 -17.00 12.33
CA GLN A 250 -4.13 -16.67 11.24
C GLN A 250 -3.50 -16.70 9.83
N PRO A 251 -2.76 -17.77 9.44
CA PRO A 251 -2.06 -17.86 8.17
C PRO A 251 -2.96 -17.64 6.95
N THR A 252 -4.21 -18.09 6.94
CA THR A 252 -5.07 -17.90 5.75
C THR A 252 -5.53 -16.46 5.62
N ALA A 253 -5.80 -15.75 6.73
CA ALA A 253 -6.08 -14.31 6.70
C ALA A 253 -4.87 -13.53 6.17
N ARG A 254 -3.66 -13.88 6.62
CA ARG A 254 -2.42 -13.26 6.17
C ARG A 254 -2.15 -13.49 4.68
N LEU A 255 -2.45 -14.70 4.19
CA LEU A 255 -2.38 -15.06 2.79
C LEU A 255 -3.39 -14.27 1.94
N ARG A 256 -4.65 -14.15 2.39
CA ARG A 256 -5.67 -13.34 1.72
C ARG A 256 -5.28 -11.86 1.65
N MET A 257 -4.63 -11.33 2.68
CA MET A 257 -4.06 -9.98 2.62
C MET A 257 -3.03 -9.85 1.48
N ASP A 258 -2.07 -10.77 1.37
CA ASP A 258 -1.08 -10.74 0.27
C ASP A 258 -1.74 -10.88 -1.11
N VAL A 259 -2.76 -11.73 -1.24
CA VAL A 259 -3.58 -11.87 -2.46
C VAL A 259 -4.23 -10.54 -2.84
N GLU A 260 -4.85 -9.84 -1.88
CA GLU A 260 -5.48 -8.53 -2.12
C GLU A 260 -4.45 -7.48 -2.60
N TRP A 261 -3.28 -7.40 -1.96
CA TRP A 261 -2.19 -6.54 -2.41
C TRP A 261 -1.68 -6.92 -3.81
N THR A 262 -1.62 -8.21 -4.12
CA THR A 262 -1.16 -8.72 -5.41
C THR A 262 -2.13 -8.35 -6.53
N TRP A 263 -3.44 -8.56 -6.33
CA TRP A 263 -4.44 -8.13 -7.30
C TRP A 263 -4.51 -6.61 -7.46
N ALA A 264 -4.32 -5.85 -6.37
CA ALA A 264 -4.28 -4.39 -6.43
C ALA A 264 -3.09 -3.89 -7.27
N ASN A 265 -1.90 -4.49 -7.09
CA ASN A 265 -0.75 -4.21 -7.93
C ASN A 265 -1.01 -4.67 -9.38
N ALA A 266 -1.56 -5.85 -9.62
CA ALA A 266 -1.90 -6.30 -10.98
C ALA A 266 -2.87 -5.34 -11.68
N ALA A 267 -3.81 -4.74 -10.96
CA ALA A 267 -4.78 -3.80 -11.51
C ALA A 267 -4.19 -2.41 -11.76
N LEU A 268 -3.48 -1.84 -10.78
CA LEU A 268 -3.14 -0.41 -10.77
C LEU A 268 -1.64 -0.12 -10.86
N ARG A 269 -0.78 -1.08 -10.50
CA ARG A 269 0.69 -0.94 -10.43
C ARG A 269 1.41 -2.20 -10.91
N PRO A 270 1.18 -2.68 -12.14
CA PRO A 270 1.72 -3.97 -12.59
C PRO A 270 3.27 -4.04 -12.58
N TRP A 271 3.96 -2.89 -12.59
CA TRP A 271 5.42 -2.80 -12.43
C TRP A 271 5.92 -3.13 -11.01
N ALA A 272 5.05 -3.02 -10.01
CA ALA A 272 5.35 -3.29 -8.60
C ALA A 272 5.07 -4.75 -8.18
N LEU A 273 4.61 -5.59 -9.11
CA LEU A 273 4.44 -7.03 -8.87
C LEU A 273 5.80 -7.68 -8.60
N LYS A 274 5.85 -8.46 -7.52
CA LYS A 274 7.03 -9.21 -7.06
C LYS A 274 6.80 -10.71 -7.09
N GLU A 275 7.89 -11.43 -7.26
CA GLU A 275 7.94 -12.89 -7.23
C GLU A 275 7.35 -13.49 -5.96
N LYS A 276 6.81 -14.71 -6.10
CA LYS A 276 6.17 -15.47 -5.02
C LYS A 276 7.06 -16.59 -4.52
N TYR A 277 6.76 -17.06 -3.32
CA TYR A 277 7.58 -18.05 -2.62
C TYR A 277 7.75 -19.34 -3.42
N ASN A 278 6.67 -19.87 -4.01
CA ASN A 278 6.73 -21.05 -4.85
C ASN A 278 6.87 -20.69 -6.35
N THR A 279 7.47 -21.60 -7.13
CA THR A 279 7.43 -21.52 -8.62
C THR A 279 6.05 -21.96 -9.11
N ARG A 280 5.78 -21.73 -10.40
CA ARG A 280 4.56 -22.24 -11.02
C ARG A 280 4.50 -23.77 -10.95
N ASP A 281 5.59 -24.43 -11.29
CA ASP A 281 5.67 -25.89 -11.29
C ASP A 281 5.41 -26.51 -9.91
N GLU A 282 5.95 -25.90 -8.83
CA GLU A 282 5.69 -26.37 -7.46
C GLU A 282 4.22 -26.23 -7.06
N VAL A 283 3.59 -25.10 -7.42
CA VAL A 283 2.17 -24.87 -7.16
C VAL A 283 1.33 -25.87 -7.95
N ASP A 284 1.60 -26.02 -9.24
CA ASP A 284 0.84 -26.94 -10.11
C ASP A 284 1.02 -28.41 -9.67
N ALA A 285 2.23 -28.81 -9.27
CA ALA A 285 2.48 -30.14 -8.71
C ALA A 285 1.72 -30.37 -7.39
N SER A 286 1.69 -29.38 -6.50
CA SER A 286 0.97 -29.44 -5.23
C SER A 286 -0.54 -29.46 -5.43
N LEU A 287 -1.06 -28.66 -6.37
CA LEU A 287 -2.47 -28.67 -6.75
C LEU A 287 -2.87 -30.00 -7.40
N LYS A 288 -1.99 -30.61 -8.20
CA LYS A 288 -2.24 -31.96 -8.73
C LYS A 288 -2.38 -32.99 -7.61
N LYS A 289 -1.52 -32.95 -6.58
CA LYS A 289 -1.69 -33.80 -5.37
C LYS A 289 -3.01 -33.49 -4.65
N TRP A 290 -3.38 -32.20 -4.54
CA TRP A 290 -4.66 -31.79 -3.95
C TRP A 290 -5.88 -32.35 -4.70
N THR A 291 -5.85 -32.41 -6.04
CA THR A 291 -6.94 -32.99 -6.84
C THR A 291 -7.19 -34.48 -6.56
N GLN A 292 -6.17 -35.21 -6.09
CA GLN A 292 -6.29 -36.64 -5.78
C GLN A 292 -7.12 -36.89 -4.52
N LYS A 293 -7.44 -35.86 -3.72
CA LYS A 293 -8.26 -35.98 -2.51
C LYS A 293 -9.75 -36.26 -2.80
N GLY A 294 -10.20 -36.15 -4.06
CA GLY A 294 -11.57 -36.48 -4.44
C GLY A 294 -12.09 -35.74 -5.68
N HIS A 295 -13.21 -36.21 -6.20
CA HIS A 295 -13.78 -35.73 -7.47
C HIS A 295 -14.17 -34.23 -7.45
N SER A 296 -14.63 -33.71 -6.32
CA SER A 296 -14.94 -32.27 -6.17
C SER A 296 -13.71 -31.39 -6.38
N TYR A 297 -12.56 -31.78 -5.83
CA TYR A 297 -11.29 -31.06 -6.00
C TYR A 297 -10.78 -31.11 -7.44
N GLN A 298 -10.91 -32.26 -8.11
CA GLN A 298 -10.58 -32.40 -9.52
C GLN A 298 -11.44 -31.47 -10.40
N LYS A 299 -12.76 -31.45 -10.18
CA LYS A 299 -13.68 -30.55 -10.90
C LYS A 299 -13.34 -29.08 -10.66
N HIS A 300 -12.99 -28.72 -9.42
CA HIS A 300 -12.59 -27.35 -9.07
C HIS A 300 -11.31 -26.92 -9.79
N TYR A 301 -10.30 -27.79 -9.81
CA TYR A 301 -9.06 -27.52 -10.53
C TYR A 301 -9.27 -27.37 -12.04
N GLN A 302 -10.13 -28.18 -12.65
CA GLN A 302 -10.50 -28.03 -14.06
C GLN A 302 -11.17 -26.67 -14.33
N ALA A 303 -12.05 -26.21 -13.43
CA ALA A 303 -12.67 -24.89 -13.54
C ALA A 303 -11.64 -23.76 -13.47
N ILE A 304 -10.64 -23.87 -12.58
CA ILE A 304 -9.51 -22.93 -12.52
C ILE A 304 -8.77 -22.88 -13.85
N GLN A 305 -8.38 -24.02 -14.40
CA GLN A 305 -7.62 -24.10 -15.66
C GLN A 305 -8.39 -23.50 -16.84
N GLN A 306 -9.68 -23.81 -16.96
CA GLN A 306 -10.55 -23.23 -17.99
C GLN A 306 -10.66 -21.70 -17.84
N GLN A 307 -10.90 -21.22 -16.61
CA GLN A 307 -11.06 -19.80 -16.35
C GLN A 307 -9.74 -19.02 -16.52
N TYR A 308 -8.58 -19.66 -16.34
CA TYR A 308 -7.26 -19.03 -16.49
C TYR A 308 -7.04 -18.48 -17.90
N THR A 309 -7.41 -19.26 -18.93
CA THR A 309 -7.23 -18.84 -20.34
C THR A 309 -8.08 -17.59 -20.67
N GLU A 310 -9.32 -17.55 -20.18
CA GLU A 310 -10.20 -16.39 -20.36
C GLU A 310 -9.73 -15.18 -19.55
N ALA A 311 -9.22 -15.40 -18.34
CA ALA A 311 -8.60 -14.36 -17.52
C ALA A 311 -7.40 -13.72 -18.25
N GLU A 312 -6.51 -14.51 -18.86
CA GLU A 312 -5.33 -14.02 -19.59
C GLU A 312 -5.70 -13.12 -20.76
N ARG A 313 -6.66 -13.56 -21.59
CA ARG A 313 -7.16 -12.76 -22.71
C ARG A 313 -7.75 -11.45 -22.22
N SER A 314 -8.60 -11.48 -21.20
CA SER A 314 -9.23 -10.28 -20.66
C SER A 314 -8.24 -9.32 -20.00
N LEU A 315 -7.22 -9.84 -19.31
CA LEU A 315 -6.19 -9.02 -18.68
C LEU A 315 -5.26 -8.40 -19.73
N THR A 316 -4.98 -9.12 -20.82
CA THR A 316 -4.25 -8.58 -21.98
C THR A 316 -4.96 -7.36 -22.55
N GLU A 317 -6.27 -7.47 -22.81
CA GLU A 317 -7.07 -6.34 -23.30
C GLU A 317 -7.16 -5.19 -22.29
N TYR A 318 -7.27 -5.51 -20.99
CA TYR A 318 -7.21 -4.52 -19.93
C TYR A 318 -5.89 -3.74 -19.93
N TYR A 319 -4.74 -4.40 -20.10
CA TYR A 319 -3.44 -3.73 -20.16
C TYR A 319 -3.23 -2.92 -21.44
N LYS A 320 -3.76 -3.36 -22.58
CA LYS A 320 -3.77 -2.56 -23.82
C LYS A 320 -4.54 -1.26 -23.64
N THR A 321 -5.71 -1.34 -23.02
CA THR A 321 -6.64 -0.20 -22.90
C THR A 321 -6.27 0.74 -21.76
N THR A 322 -5.99 0.21 -20.57
CA THR A 322 -5.74 0.98 -19.35
C THR A 322 -4.32 1.53 -19.31
N PHE A 323 -3.33 0.71 -19.66
CA PHE A 323 -1.90 1.06 -19.59
C PHE A 323 -1.27 1.37 -20.94
N ARG A 324 -2.06 1.34 -22.04
CA ARG A 324 -1.62 1.68 -23.40
C ARG A 324 -0.40 0.85 -23.86
N LYS A 325 -0.27 -0.38 -23.37
CA LYS A 325 0.80 -1.30 -23.78
C LYS A 325 0.54 -1.81 -25.20
N SER A 326 1.62 -2.10 -25.93
CA SER A 326 1.53 -2.76 -27.23
C SER A 326 0.87 -4.14 -27.07
N PRO A 327 0.24 -4.70 -28.12
CA PRO A 327 -0.39 -6.03 -28.00
C PRO A 327 0.55 -7.12 -27.48
N ARG A 328 1.84 -7.08 -27.87
CA ARG A 328 2.86 -8.02 -27.41
C ARG A 328 3.18 -7.81 -25.93
N ASP A 329 3.50 -6.58 -25.53
CA ASP A 329 3.90 -6.29 -24.14
C ASP A 329 2.73 -6.50 -23.18
N ALA A 330 1.51 -6.15 -23.59
CA ALA A 330 0.30 -6.38 -22.80
C ALA A 330 0.06 -7.86 -22.55
N LYS A 331 0.28 -8.72 -23.56
CA LYS A 331 0.15 -10.17 -23.40
C LYS A 331 1.24 -10.73 -22.49
N GLU A 332 2.50 -10.35 -22.69
CA GLU A 332 3.61 -10.79 -21.84
C GLU A 332 3.40 -10.38 -20.38
N LEU A 333 2.96 -9.14 -20.15
CA LEU A 333 2.62 -8.64 -18.83
C LEU A 333 1.41 -9.35 -18.21
N ALA A 334 0.36 -9.64 -18.99
CA ALA A 334 -0.82 -10.36 -18.51
C ALA A 334 -0.48 -11.79 -18.06
N ILE A 335 0.35 -12.49 -18.84
CA ILE A 335 0.86 -13.82 -18.49
C ILE A 335 1.63 -13.76 -17.16
N TYR A 336 2.58 -12.82 -17.05
CA TYR A 336 3.36 -12.64 -15.83
C TYR A 336 2.48 -12.28 -14.62
N ALA A 337 1.57 -11.31 -14.77
CA ALA A 337 0.73 -10.84 -13.68
C ALA A 337 -0.25 -11.91 -13.19
N LEU A 338 -0.86 -12.69 -14.09
CA LEU A 338 -1.71 -13.81 -13.70
C LEU A 338 -0.93 -14.93 -13.05
N ASP A 339 0.29 -15.21 -13.51
CA ASP A 339 1.12 -16.22 -12.86
C ASP A 339 1.45 -15.83 -11.42
N ILE A 340 1.88 -14.58 -11.20
CA ILE A 340 2.17 -14.04 -9.87
C ILE A 340 0.91 -14.06 -8.97
N ALA A 341 -0.24 -13.65 -9.50
CA ALA A 341 -1.50 -13.65 -8.77
C ALA A 341 -2.02 -15.07 -8.51
N TYR A 342 -1.79 -16.02 -9.41
CA TYR A 342 -2.11 -17.43 -9.21
C TYR A 342 -1.28 -18.00 -8.05
N ARG A 343 0.03 -17.77 -8.08
CA ARG A 343 0.96 -18.26 -7.06
C ARG A 343 0.76 -17.58 -5.70
N SER A 344 0.18 -16.37 -5.63
CA SER A 344 -0.06 -15.70 -4.33
C SER A 344 -1.07 -16.40 -3.42
N TYR A 345 -1.85 -17.35 -3.94
CA TYR A 345 -2.79 -18.14 -3.14
C TYR A 345 -2.13 -19.32 -2.41
N TYR A 346 -0.81 -19.50 -2.55
CA TYR A 346 -0.14 -20.72 -2.12
C TYR A 346 1.22 -20.45 -1.49
N THR A 347 1.46 -21.12 -0.37
CA THR A 347 2.77 -21.23 0.28
C THR A 347 2.97 -22.68 0.71
N PHE A 348 3.55 -23.49 -0.17
CA PHE A 348 3.87 -24.89 0.11
C PHE A 348 5.32 -25.01 0.59
N GLN A 349 5.53 -25.81 1.64
CA GLN A 349 6.88 -26.10 2.14
C GLN A 349 7.73 -26.71 1.02
N ARG A 350 8.97 -26.24 0.91
CA ARG A 350 9.96 -26.79 -0.04
C ARG A 350 10.53 -28.11 0.51
N ASP A 351 10.87 -29.01 -0.41
CA ASP A 351 11.48 -30.30 -0.07
C ASP A 351 12.91 -30.14 0.49
N ASP A 352 13.63 -29.06 0.14
CA ASP A 352 14.92 -28.70 0.74
C ASP A 352 14.78 -27.55 1.75
N PRO A 353 14.90 -27.84 3.07
CA PRO A 353 14.79 -26.83 4.10
C PRO A 353 15.97 -25.85 4.15
N ASN A 354 17.09 -26.11 3.47
CA ASN A 354 18.26 -25.22 3.52
C ASN A 354 18.24 -24.12 2.44
N ASN A 355 17.37 -24.23 1.45
CA ASN A 355 17.27 -23.27 0.35
C ASN A 355 16.13 -22.28 0.58
N TYR A 356 16.22 -21.49 1.66
CA TYR A 356 15.21 -20.50 2.02
C TYR A 356 15.11 -19.35 0.99
N PHE A 357 16.23 -18.93 0.40
CA PHE A 357 16.31 -17.82 -0.53
C PHE A 357 16.62 -18.32 -1.94
N ARG A 358 15.63 -18.23 -2.85
CA ARG A 358 15.89 -18.46 -4.28
C ARG A 358 16.67 -17.27 -4.84
N LEU A 359 17.93 -17.52 -5.17
CA LEU A 359 18.77 -16.55 -5.88
C LEU A 359 18.68 -16.72 -7.41
N GLU A 360 18.22 -17.87 -7.90
CA GLU A 360 18.53 -18.31 -9.27
C GLU A 360 17.38 -18.25 -10.30
N GLU A 361 16.12 -18.14 -9.89
CA GLU A 361 14.97 -18.04 -10.81
C GLU A 361 14.05 -16.86 -10.46
N VAL A 362 14.52 -15.65 -10.77
CA VAL A 362 13.67 -14.45 -10.73
C VAL A 362 13.17 -14.21 -12.15
N ASN A 363 11.92 -14.60 -12.44
CA ASN A 363 11.25 -14.14 -13.64
C ASN A 363 11.15 -12.61 -13.57
N ARG A 364 12.00 -11.91 -14.33
CA ARG A 364 12.06 -10.45 -14.24
C ARG A 364 10.76 -9.87 -14.76
N ASN A 365 10.11 -9.03 -13.95
CA ASN A 365 8.89 -8.33 -14.31
C ASN A 365 9.04 -7.69 -15.71
N PRO A 366 8.22 -8.10 -16.71
CA PRO A 366 8.41 -7.69 -18.10
C PRO A 366 8.17 -6.19 -18.30
N TRP A 367 7.48 -5.52 -17.36
CA TRP A 367 7.36 -4.06 -17.37
C TRP A 367 8.72 -3.36 -17.33
N ARG A 368 9.72 -3.98 -16.67
CA ARG A 368 11.05 -3.42 -16.45
C ARG A 368 12.02 -3.67 -17.61
N LYS A 369 11.56 -4.31 -18.71
CA LYS A 369 12.38 -4.53 -19.92
C LYS A 369 12.45 -3.29 -20.82
N GLN A 370 12.04 -2.11 -20.34
CA GLN A 370 12.03 -0.85 -21.08
C GLN A 370 13.28 -0.03 -20.81
#